data_AF-A0A0G1YVY4-F1
#
_entry.id   AF-A0A0G1YVY4-F1
#
_cell.length_a   1.000
_cell.length_b   1.000
_cell.length_c   1.000
_cell.angle_alpha   90.00
_cell.angle_beta   90.00
_cell.angle_gamma   90.00
#
_symmetry.space_group_name_H-M   'P 1'
#
loop_
_entity.id
_entity.type
_entity.pdbx_description
1 polymer ?
#
loop_
_entity_poly.entity_id
_entity_poly.type
_entity_poly.pdbx_seq_one_letter_code
_entity_poly.pdbx_strand_id
1 'polypeptide(L)' 'MDILHSIIIGIVEGITEFLPISSTAHMVLAAKVLNIAQSDFVKSFEIIIQFGAILSVLEKIFG' A
#
# COMPACT_ATOMS: atom_id res chain seq x y z
N MET A 1 -10.44 -6.95 -6.38
CA MET A 1 -9.80 -5.62 -6.27
C MET A 1 -10.00 -4.92 -7.60
N ASP A 2 -10.66 -3.77 -7.60
CA ASP A 2 -10.81 -2.92 -8.79
C ASP A 2 -9.89 -1.70 -8.68
N ILE A 3 -9.96 -0.79 -9.66
CA ILE A 3 -9.12 0.42 -9.72
C ILE A 3 -9.30 1.30 -8.47
N LEU A 4 -10.54 1.46 -7.98
CA LEU A 4 -10.81 2.30 -6.82
C LEU A 4 -10.17 1.70 -5.56
N HIS A 5 -10.29 0.38 -5.38
CA HIS A 5 -9.62 -0.32 -4.28
C HIS A 5 -8.11 -0.15 -4.34
N SER A 6 -7.49 -0.31 -5.53
CA SER A 6 -6.05 -0.15 -5.71
C SER A 6 -5.58 1.27 -5.38
N ILE A 7 -6.33 2.30 -5.79
CA ILE A 7 -6.02 3.69 -5.47
C ILE A 7 -6.07 3.93 -3.96
N ILE A 8 -7.11 3.45 -3.27
CA ILE A 8 -7.26 3.67 -1.83
C ILE A 8 -6.13 2.99 -1.06
N ILE A 9 -5.84 1.72 -1.37
CA ILE A 9 -4.74 0.99 -0.72
C ILE A 9 -3.39 1.66 -1.02
N GLY A 10 -3.16 2.13 -2.25
CA GLY A 10 -1.94 2.86 -2.61
C GLY A 10 -1.76 4.18 -1.87
N ILE A 11 -2.84 4.92 -1.62
CA ILE A 11 -2.81 6.13 -0.80
C ILE A 11 -2.48 5.78 0.65
N VAL A 12 -3.10 4.73 1.20
CA VAL A 12 -2.82 4.27 2.57
C VAL A 12 -1.35 3.90 2.71
N GLU A 13 -0.82 3.08 1.80
CA GLU A 13 0.61 2.73 1.76
C GLU A 13 1.50 3.97 1.68
N GLY A 14 1.31 4.81 0.65
CA GLY A 14 2.18 5.95 0.39
C GLY A 14 2.15 7.01 1.51
N ILE A 15 1.05 7.13 2.25
CA ILE A 15 1.02 7.97 3.45
C ILE A 15 1.73 7.26 4.60
N THR A 16 1.32 6.04 4.93
CA THR A 16 1.70 5.39 6.19
C THR A 16 3.12 4.82 6.22
N GLU A 17 3.73 4.55 5.06
CA GLU A 17 5.09 4.00 4.97
C GLU A 17 6.16 4.97 5.49
N PHE A 18 5.92 6.27 5.38
CA PHE A 18 6.85 7.29 5.87
C PHE A 18 6.60 7.68 7.34
N LEU A 19 5.55 7.14 7.96
CA LEU A 19 5.23 7.36 9.37
C LEU A 19 5.59 6.13 10.22
N PRO A 20 6.02 6.31 11.49
CA PRO A 20 6.35 5.20 12.38
C PRO A 20 5.08 4.54 12.97
N ILE A 21 4.15 4.12 12.12
CA ILE A 21 2.81 3.61 12.51
C ILE A 21 2.42 2.27 11.85
N SER A 22 3.34 1.61 11.14
CA SER A 22 3.13 0.35 10.38
C SER A 22 2.13 0.46 9.22
N SER A 23 2.64 0.58 8.01
CA SER A 23 1.86 0.56 6.76
C SER A 23 1.13 -0.75 6.52
N THR A 24 1.78 -1.89 6.80
CA THR A 24 1.18 -3.23 6.64
C THR A 24 -0.11 -3.38 7.43
N ALA A 25 -0.14 -2.93 8.69
CA ALA A 25 -1.34 -3.02 9.51
C ALA A 25 -2.49 -2.15 8.96
N HIS A 26 -2.16 -0.97 8.45
CA HIS A 26 -3.13 -0.05 7.86
C HIS A 26 -3.69 -0.56 6.53
N MET A 27 -2.86 -1.16 5.67
CA MET A 27 -3.33 -1.80 4.43
C MET A 27 -4.29 -2.96 4.72
N VAL A 28 -3.96 -3.84 5.67
CA VAL A 28 -4.84 -4.96 6.06
C VAL A 28 -6.17 -4.42 6.64
N LEU A 29 -6.13 -3.35 7.44
CA LEU A 29 -7.33 -2.72 7.97
C LEU A 29 -8.17 -2.08 6.86
N ALA A 30 -7.56 -1.34 5.95
CA ALA A 30 -8.23 -0.72 4.81
C ALA A 30 -8.86 -1.78 3.90
N ALA A 31 -8.16 -2.88 3.62
CA ALA A 31 -8.70 -4.01 2.87
C ALA A 31 -9.93 -4.62 3.55
N LYS A 32 -9.93 -4.77 4.88
CA LYS A 32 -11.11 -5.22 5.63
C LYS A 32 -12.28 -4.23 5.55
N VAL A 33 -12.02 -2.93 5.71
CA VAL A 33 -13.05 -1.87 5.63
C VAL A 33 -13.70 -1.85 4.24
N LEU A 34 -12.91 -2.07 3.21
CA LEU A 34 -13.37 -2.13 1.82
C LEU A 34 -13.93 -3.49 1.40
N ASN A 35 -14.04 -4.46 2.33
CA ASN A 35 -14.48 -5.83 2.04
C ASN A 35 -13.68 -6.54 0.93
N ILE A 36 -12.38 -6.25 0.84
CA ILE A 36 -11.47 -6.93 -0.10
C ILE A 36 -11.13 -8.31 0.47
N ALA A 37 -11.44 -9.37 -0.28
CA ALA A 37 -11.03 -10.72 0.07
C ALA A 37 -9.50 -10.86 0.00
N GLN A 38 -8.89 -11.37 1.07
CA GLN A 38 -7.45 -11.59 1.18
C GLN A 38 -6.99 -12.81 0.38
N SER A 39 -6.97 -12.68 -0.94
CA SER A 39 -6.42 -13.66 -1.88
C SER A 39 -4.90 -13.51 -2.00
N ASP A 40 -4.24 -14.51 -2.59
CA ASP A 40 -2.79 -14.44 -2.83
C ASP A 40 -2.42 -13.26 -3.74
N PHE A 41 -3.30 -12.89 -4.67
CA PHE A 41 -3.14 -11.68 -5.48
C PHE A 41 -3.11 -10.40 -4.64
N VAL A 42 -4.00 -10.25 -3.66
CA VAL A 42 -4.06 -9.05 -2.81
C VAL A 42 -2.82 -8.96 -1.93
N LYS A 43 -2.37 -10.08 -1.37
CA LYS A 43 -1.11 -10.13 -0.62
C LYS A 43 0.09 -9.75 -1.50
N SER A 44 0.17 -10.28 -2.72
CA SER A 44 1.23 -9.88 -3.66
C SER A 44 1.14 -8.41 -4.02
N PHE A 45 -0.06 -7.86 -4.20
CA PHE A 45 -0.27 -6.44 -4.46
C PHE A 45 0.20 -5.56 -3.30
N GLU A 46 -0.15 -5.89 -2.05
CA GLU A 46 0.30 -5.18 -0.84
C GLU A 46 1.84 -5.16 -0.71
N ILE A 47 2.54 -6.19 -1.20
CA ILE A 47 4.01 -6.23 -1.25
C ILE A 47 4.54 -5.38 -2.41
N ILE A 48 3.95 -5.50 -3.60
CA ILE A 48 4.40 -4.78 -4.80
C ILE A 48 4.27 -3.26 -4.62
N ILE A 49 3.22 -2.80 -3.95
CA ILE A 49 2.97 -1.36 -3.83
C ILE A 49 3.96 -0.64 -2.90
N GLN A 50 4.59 -1.35 -1.94
CA GLN A 50 5.69 -0.83 -1.13
C GLN A 50 6.90 -0.41 -1.98
N PHE A 51 7.13 -1.07 -3.13
CA PHE A 51 8.17 -0.65 -4.07
C PHE A 51 7.91 0.76 -4.61
N GLY A 52 6.65 1.19 -4.72
CA GLY A 52 6.30 2.56 -5.09
C GLY A 52 6.79 3.59 -4.06
N ALA A 53 6.63 3.28 -2.77
CA ALA A 53 7.15 4.13 -1.69
C ALA A 53 8.69 4.15 -1.69
N ILE A 54 9.34 3.00 -1.90
CA ILE A 54 10.79 2.93 -2.06
C ILE A 54 11.26 3.79 -3.25
N LEU A 55 10.61 3.68 -4.41
CA LEU A 55 10.93 4.47 -5.60
C LEU A 55 10.78 5.97 -5.34
N SER A 56 9.75 6.39 -4.58
CA SER A 56 9.58 7.80 -4.20
C SER A 56 10.74 8.32 -3.34
N VAL A 57 11.28 7.48 -2.45
CA VAL A 57 12.48 7.84 -1.65
C VAL A 57 13.73 7.86 -2.52
N LEU A 58 13.88 6.91 -3.43
CA LEU A 58 15.01 6.87 -4.36
C LEU A 58 15.04 8.11 -5.26
N GLU A 59 13.89 8.52 -5.80
CA GLU A 59 13.79 9.77 -6.57
C GLU A 59 14.18 10.98 -5.71
N LYS A 60 13.64 11.09 -4.49
CA LYS A 60 14.00 12.18 -3.57
C LYS A 60 15.49 12.25 -3.22
N ILE A 61 16.18 11.11 -3.20
CA ILE A 61 17.61 11.02 -2.81
C ILE A 61 18.54 11.23 -4.01
N PHE A 62 18.19 10.68 -5.18
CA PHE A 62 19.07 10.63 -6.36
C PHE A 62 18.66 11.58 -7.50
N GLY A 63 17.48 12.18 -7.43
CA GLY A 63 16.97 13.16 -8.38
C GLY A 63 17.30 14.61 -8.05
#